data_AF-A0A3M0YCN6-F1
#
_entry.id   AF-A0A3M0YCN6-F1
#
_cell.length_a   1.000
_cell.length_b   1.000
_cell.length_c   1.000
_cell.angle_alpha   90.00
_cell.angle_beta   90.00
_cell.angle_gamma   90.00
#
_symmetry.space_group_name_H-M   'P 1'
#
loop_
_entity.id
_entity.type
_entity.pdbx_description
1 polymer ?
#
loop_
_entity_poly.entity_id
_entity_poly.type
_entity_poly.pdbx_seq_one_letter_code
_entity_poly.pdbx_strand_id
1 'polypeptide(L)'
;AITDGYPTYDTHFPGNDPDDQADTNHALPDWDGKHPETHRSQYPNFPQYSDGFQPEGDARYEGYTLYLDDLAKFAWDIDLRKGGTDNAGESFDDPDFKQQNMFTYTVGFAVANQMLQDAAEYGHGLYYTAENANELKHVLLQALQDIAGKSAASASTVANTVYATVGGKVYLGRFNSGDWSGQFLAFELDNDPESPTFGRLKKNGPGPDGSLWDGGKKIPPADNRVILSYDPETRQGIPFRWDNLNDAQKGLLGNEDILNYLRGDRSKEQQNGGSFRDRSTLLGDIIHASPAYVGKPDAGYTDESYKAFVQAKRHRTSVIYTSANDGMLHGFHGDTGDELLAYVPNALFRDNIDDDDAPQLKQLTDPNYQHRYYVDGPPTAMDAYLKDQWRTVLI
;
A
#
# COMPACT_ATOMS: atom_id res chain seq x y z
N ALA A 1 -15.31 -6.62 -21.94
CA ALA A 1 -15.90 -7.41 -23.03
C ALA A 1 -14.77 -8.15 -23.75
N ILE A 2 -15.05 -9.28 -24.40
CA ILE A 2 -14.09 -9.94 -25.31
C ILE A 2 -14.60 -9.65 -26.71
N THR A 3 -13.82 -8.92 -27.51
CA THR A 3 -14.15 -8.62 -28.92
C THR A 3 -13.17 -9.37 -29.81
N ASP A 4 -13.60 -9.77 -31.01
CA ASP A 4 -12.82 -10.51 -32.00
C ASP A 4 -12.10 -9.58 -33.00
N GLY A 5 -12.10 -8.27 -32.75
CA GLY A 5 -11.48 -7.27 -33.62
C GLY A 5 -12.03 -5.87 -33.36
N TYR A 6 -11.91 -5.01 -34.38
CA TYR A 6 -12.55 -3.70 -34.40
C TYR A 6 -14.08 -3.82 -34.41
N PRO A 7 -14.81 -2.87 -33.81
CA PRO A 7 -16.27 -2.82 -33.87
C PRO A 7 -16.78 -2.98 -35.30
N THR A 8 -17.75 -3.86 -35.48
CA THR A 8 -18.46 -4.09 -36.75
C THR A 8 -19.95 -3.97 -36.50
N TYR A 9 -20.65 -3.11 -37.25
CA TYR A 9 -22.08 -2.79 -37.08
C TYR A 9 -22.48 -2.01 -35.83
N ASP A 10 -21.55 -1.63 -34.96
CA ASP A 10 -21.83 -0.79 -33.78
C ASP A 10 -22.14 0.65 -34.21
N THR A 11 -23.36 0.91 -34.65
CA THR A 11 -23.79 2.19 -35.24
C THR A 11 -24.86 2.90 -34.44
N HIS A 12 -25.26 2.32 -33.32
CA HIS A 12 -26.33 2.84 -32.49
C HIS A 12 -25.79 3.10 -31.08
N PHE A 13 -25.57 4.37 -30.80
CA PHE A 13 -25.14 4.85 -29.49
C PHE A 13 -26.21 5.76 -28.90
N PRO A 14 -26.29 5.87 -27.56
CA PRO A 14 -27.11 6.89 -26.92
C PRO A 14 -26.68 8.28 -27.39
N GLY A 15 -27.64 9.19 -27.53
CA GLY A 15 -27.38 10.59 -27.91
C GLY A 15 -27.65 11.58 -26.79
N ASN A 16 -27.85 11.09 -25.56
CA ASN A 16 -28.12 11.90 -24.38
C ASN A 16 -27.90 11.09 -23.10
N ASP A 17 -27.46 11.78 -22.04
CA ASP A 17 -27.45 11.29 -20.66
C ASP A 17 -28.03 12.37 -19.71
N PRO A 18 -28.67 12.05 -18.58
CA PRO A 18 -29.12 13.06 -17.61
C PRO A 18 -27.99 13.97 -17.09
N ASP A 19 -26.76 13.47 -17.04
CA ASP A 19 -25.57 14.21 -16.60
C ASP A 19 -24.92 15.03 -17.72
N ASP A 20 -25.23 14.68 -18.97
CA ASP A 20 -24.92 15.42 -20.22
C ASP A 20 -25.46 16.87 -20.17
N GLN A 21 -26.55 17.11 -19.43
CA GLN A 21 -27.16 18.45 -19.35
C GLN A 21 -26.38 19.45 -18.49
N ALA A 22 -25.42 18.99 -17.68
CA ALA A 22 -24.62 19.86 -16.82
C ALA A 22 -23.33 20.37 -17.49
N ASP A 23 -22.83 19.69 -18.55
CA ASP A 23 -21.60 20.05 -19.25
C ASP A 23 -21.84 20.19 -20.76
N THR A 24 -21.93 21.43 -21.25
CA THR A 24 -22.18 21.72 -22.66
C THR A 24 -21.00 21.40 -23.59
N ASN A 25 -19.89 20.84 -23.09
CA ASN A 25 -18.69 20.54 -23.88
C ASN A 25 -18.49 19.05 -24.18
N HIS A 26 -19.27 18.15 -23.59
CA HIS A 26 -19.20 16.71 -23.82
C HIS A 26 -20.60 16.22 -24.20
N ALA A 27 -20.73 15.38 -25.23
CA ALA A 27 -22.03 14.88 -25.68
C ALA A 27 -21.90 13.49 -26.29
N LEU A 28 -22.70 12.53 -25.81
CA LEU A 28 -22.69 11.19 -26.41
C LEU A 28 -23.09 11.26 -27.91
N PRO A 29 -22.44 10.47 -28.79
CA PRO A 29 -21.42 9.46 -28.47
C PRO A 29 -19.97 9.95 -28.43
N ASP A 30 -19.67 11.17 -28.89
CA ASP A 30 -18.34 11.79 -28.91
C ASP A 30 -18.13 12.55 -27.58
N TRP A 31 -17.77 11.79 -26.55
CA TRP A 31 -17.64 12.32 -25.19
C TRP A 31 -16.34 13.10 -25.01
N ASP A 32 -15.28 12.81 -25.76
CA ASP A 32 -14.00 13.51 -25.65
C ASP A 32 -13.89 14.77 -26.53
N GLY A 33 -14.79 14.91 -27.52
CA GLY A 33 -14.86 16.01 -28.48
C GLY A 33 -13.74 15.98 -29.53
N LYS A 34 -12.98 14.90 -29.65
CA LYS A 34 -11.83 14.74 -30.56
C LYS A 34 -12.13 13.67 -31.59
N HIS A 35 -12.28 14.09 -32.83
CA HIS A 35 -12.44 13.20 -33.98
C HIS A 35 -11.52 13.64 -35.12
N PRO A 36 -10.24 13.22 -35.14
CA PRO A 36 -9.37 13.50 -36.28
C PRO A 36 -9.99 12.92 -37.56
N GLU A 37 -9.80 13.60 -38.69
CA GLU A 37 -10.30 13.11 -39.97
C GLU A 37 -9.65 11.76 -40.29
N THR A 38 -10.48 10.72 -40.45
CA THR A 38 -10.03 9.39 -40.83
C THR A 38 -10.80 8.83 -42.01
N HIS A 39 -10.11 7.98 -42.77
CA HIS A 39 -10.61 7.33 -43.97
C HIS A 39 -10.44 5.82 -43.86
N ARG A 40 -11.30 5.08 -44.57
CA ARG A 40 -11.23 3.62 -44.61
C ARG A 40 -9.85 3.07 -45.02
N SER A 41 -9.09 3.81 -45.83
CA SER A 41 -7.74 3.40 -46.26
C SER A 41 -6.72 3.31 -45.11
N GLN A 42 -7.02 3.87 -43.93
CA GLN A 42 -6.14 3.82 -42.77
C GLN A 42 -6.29 2.53 -41.97
N TYR A 43 -7.34 1.74 -42.17
CA TYR A 43 -7.52 0.47 -41.46
C TYR A 43 -6.30 -0.47 -41.62
N PRO A 44 -5.79 -1.09 -40.54
CA PRO A 44 -6.26 -0.99 -39.14
C PRO A 44 -5.60 0.14 -38.33
N ASN A 45 -4.71 0.95 -38.92
CA ASN A 45 -3.89 1.95 -38.26
C ASN A 45 -4.55 3.33 -38.22
N PHE A 46 -5.60 3.45 -37.39
CA PHE A 46 -6.21 4.74 -37.11
C PHE A 46 -5.33 5.60 -36.19
N PRO A 47 -5.35 6.94 -36.33
CA PRO A 47 -4.67 7.84 -35.41
C PRO A 47 -5.30 7.79 -34.01
N GLN A 48 -4.59 8.36 -33.03
CA GLN A 48 -5.06 8.52 -31.66
C GLN A 48 -6.38 9.32 -31.60
N TYR A 49 -7.30 8.89 -30.73
CA TYR A 49 -8.62 9.50 -30.50
C TYR A 49 -9.52 9.48 -31.74
N SER A 50 -9.40 8.46 -32.58
CA SER A 50 -10.19 8.36 -33.79
C SER A 50 -11.56 7.76 -33.52
N ASP A 51 -12.65 8.46 -33.85
CA ASP A 51 -14.04 7.96 -33.84
C ASP A 51 -14.38 6.98 -34.97
N GLY A 52 -13.44 6.72 -35.87
CA GLY A 52 -13.65 5.94 -37.08
C GLY A 52 -13.94 6.84 -38.29
N PHE A 53 -14.17 6.20 -39.43
CA PHE A 53 -14.23 6.89 -40.72
C PHE A 53 -15.64 7.29 -41.14
N GLN A 54 -16.65 7.20 -40.26
CA GLN A 54 -17.98 7.71 -40.56
C GLN A 54 -17.95 9.24 -40.80
N PRO A 55 -18.86 9.78 -41.65
CA PRO A 55 -19.92 9.10 -42.39
C PRO A 55 -19.44 8.44 -43.69
N GLU A 56 -18.13 8.44 -44.00
CA GLU A 56 -17.58 7.82 -45.20
C GLU A 56 -17.74 6.28 -45.16
N GLY A 57 -17.98 5.64 -46.31
CA GLY A 57 -18.02 4.19 -46.39
C GLY A 57 -19.35 3.55 -45.95
N ASP A 58 -19.27 2.34 -45.40
CA ASP A 58 -20.43 1.48 -45.08
C ASP A 58 -20.22 0.86 -43.70
N ALA A 59 -21.26 0.90 -42.87
CA ALA A 59 -21.28 0.40 -41.48
C ALA A 59 -20.88 -1.08 -41.32
N ARG A 60 -20.88 -1.86 -42.40
CA ARG A 60 -20.41 -3.24 -42.41
C ARG A 60 -18.90 -3.40 -42.33
N TYR A 61 -18.13 -2.31 -42.50
CA TYR A 61 -16.67 -2.36 -42.46
C TYR A 61 -16.16 -2.06 -41.05
N GLU A 62 -15.21 -2.87 -40.60
CA GLU A 62 -14.48 -2.64 -39.36
C GLU A 62 -13.85 -1.25 -39.33
N GLY A 63 -13.97 -0.56 -38.20
CA GLY A 63 -13.45 0.80 -38.05
C GLY A 63 -14.43 1.91 -38.41
N TYR A 64 -15.68 1.58 -38.75
CA TYR A 64 -16.69 2.59 -39.13
C TYR A 64 -17.00 3.56 -37.97
N THR A 65 -17.01 3.04 -36.75
CA THR A 65 -17.26 3.74 -35.49
C THR A 65 -16.33 3.19 -34.42
N LEU A 66 -15.70 4.06 -33.61
CA LEU A 66 -14.66 3.68 -32.67
C LEU A 66 -14.80 4.32 -31.28
N TYR A 67 -16.03 4.59 -30.82
CA TYR A 67 -16.36 5.26 -29.55
C TYR A 67 -16.01 4.49 -28.25
N LEU A 68 -15.12 3.51 -28.28
CA LEU A 68 -14.79 2.75 -27.05
C LEU A 68 -14.04 3.62 -26.04
N ASP A 69 -13.18 4.51 -26.53
CA ASP A 69 -12.43 5.45 -25.72
C ASP A 69 -13.33 6.55 -25.16
N ASP A 70 -14.31 7.04 -25.92
CA ASP A 70 -15.38 7.91 -25.40
C ASP A 70 -16.20 7.25 -24.29
N LEU A 71 -16.57 5.98 -24.47
CA LEU A 71 -17.29 5.23 -23.43
C LEU A 71 -16.44 5.06 -22.17
N ALA A 72 -15.14 4.83 -22.32
CA ALA A 72 -14.22 4.73 -21.20
C ALA A 72 -14.07 6.08 -20.48
N LYS A 73 -13.98 7.18 -21.23
CA LYS A 73 -13.94 8.54 -20.71
C LYS A 73 -15.22 8.89 -19.98
N PHE A 74 -16.37 8.64 -20.59
CA PHE A 74 -17.70 8.84 -20.01
C PHE A 74 -17.81 8.11 -18.67
N ALA A 75 -17.48 6.81 -18.64
CA ALA A 75 -17.56 6.02 -17.42
C ALA A 75 -16.59 6.44 -16.30
N TRP A 76 -15.51 7.15 -16.65
CA TRP A 76 -14.61 7.76 -15.69
C TRP A 76 -15.11 9.13 -15.19
N ASP A 77 -15.60 9.97 -16.10
CA ASP A 77 -16.01 11.35 -15.83
C ASP A 77 -17.35 11.46 -15.09
N ILE A 78 -18.23 10.48 -15.24
CA ILE A 78 -19.50 10.47 -14.54
C ILE A 78 -19.41 9.80 -13.17
N ASP A 79 -20.38 10.13 -12.32
CA ASP A 79 -20.64 9.39 -11.10
C ASP A 79 -21.75 8.35 -11.36
N LEU A 80 -21.36 7.08 -11.35
CA LEU A 80 -22.24 5.95 -11.65
C LEU A 80 -23.27 5.70 -10.53
N ARG A 81 -23.12 6.30 -9.35
CA ARG A 81 -24.02 6.09 -8.20
C ARG A 81 -24.38 7.38 -7.47
N LYS A 82 -25.23 8.17 -8.11
CA LYS A 82 -25.82 9.37 -7.50
C LYS A 82 -26.98 9.02 -6.56
N GLY A 83 -26.82 9.34 -5.29
CA GLY A 83 -27.86 9.22 -4.29
C GLY A 83 -28.24 7.79 -3.87
N GLY A 84 -28.93 7.72 -2.73
CA GLY A 84 -29.29 6.46 -2.08
C GLY A 84 -28.30 6.05 -1.00
N THR A 85 -28.60 4.93 -0.35
CA THR A 85 -27.75 4.38 0.71
C THR A 85 -27.35 2.96 0.39
N ASP A 86 -26.17 2.56 0.86
CA ASP A 86 -25.73 1.19 0.81
C ASP A 86 -26.53 0.28 1.78
N ASN A 87 -26.17 -1.00 1.83
CA ASN A 87 -26.82 -1.97 2.71
C ASN A 87 -26.51 -1.73 4.21
N ALA A 88 -25.53 -0.88 4.54
CA ALA A 88 -25.21 -0.46 5.89
C ALA A 88 -25.93 0.84 6.30
N GLY A 89 -26.60 1.50 5.35
CA GLY A 89 -27.33 2.75 5.57
C GLY A 89 -26.49 4.01 5.34
N GLU A 90 -25.27 3.86 4.81
CA GLU A 90 -24.37 4.97 4.49
C GLU A 90 -24.68 5.54 3.10
N SER A 91 -24.58 6.85 2.94
CA SER A 91 -24.89 7.53 1.68
C SER A 91 -23.86 7.19 0.61
N PHE A 92 -24.32 6.94 -0.63
CA PHE A 92 -23.40 6.88 -1.78
C PHE A 92 -22.79 8.26 -2.07
N ASP A 93 -23.47 9.35 -1.72
CA ASP A 93 -22.94 10.72 -1.84
C ASP A 93 -22.08 11.13 -0.62
N ASP A 94 -21.12 10.29 -0.23
CA ASP A 94 -20.21 10.58 0.88
C ASP A 94 -19.24 11.72 0.48
N PRO A 95 -19.04 12.77 1.32
CA PRO A 95 -18.08 13.84 1.06
C PRO A 95 -16.64 13.37 0.78
N ASP A 96 -16.26 12.20 1.30
CA ASP A 96 -14.95 11.58 1.13
C ASP A 96 -14.88 10.73 -0.16
N PHE A 97 -16.02 10.33 -0.74
CA PHE A 97 -16.13 9.57 -1.99
C PHE A 97 -17.10 10.25 -2.97
N LYS A 98 -16.76 11.46 -3.40
CA LYS A 98 -17.64 12.35 -4.19
C LYS A 98 -18.07 11.82 -5.56
N GLN A 99 -17.41 10.78 -6.08
CA GLN A 99 -17.66 10.24 -7.41
C GLN A 99 -17.30 8.75 -7.45
N GLN A 100 -18.25 7.89 -7.83
CA GLN A 100 -18.01 6.48 -8.09
C GLN A 100 -17.94 6.23 -9.59
N ASN A 101 -16.71 6.12 -10.09
CA ASN A 101 -16.43 5.96 -11.51
C ASN A 101 -15.78 4.60 -11.82
N MET A 102 -15.52 4.34 -13.11
CA MET A 102 -14.98 3.07 -13.58
C MET A 102 -13.59 3.23 -14.18
N PHE A 103 -12.63 2.44 -13.68
CA PHE A 103 -11.34 2.25 -14.33
C PHE A 103 -11.47 1.26 -15.50
N THR A 104 -10.89 1.60 -16.66
CA THR A 104 -10.94 0.74 -17.86
C THR A 104 -9.56 0.20 -18.21
N TYR A 105 -9.43 -1.12 -18.28
CA TYR A 105 -8.22 -1.83 -18.70
C TYR A 105 -8.48 -2.57 -20.00
N THR A 106 -7.50 -2.57 -20.88
CA THR A 106 -7.61 -3.20 -22.20
C THR A 106 -6.42 -4.10 -22.48
N VAL A 107 -6.67 -5.21 -23.18
CA VAL A 107 -5.63 -6.16 -23.57
C VAL A 107 -5.76 -6.44 -25.07
N GLY A 108 -4.77 -6.03 -25.85
CA GLY A 108 -4.63 -6.40 -27.24
C GLY A 108 -4.05 -7.81 -27.36
N PHE A 109 -4.85 -8.80 -27.76
CA PHE A 109 -4.36 -10.17 -27.93
C PHE A 109 -3.81 -10.37 -29.35
N ALA A 110 -2.49 -10.58 -29.46
CA ALA A 110 -1.72 -10.71 -30.69
C ALA A 110 -1.81 -9.50 -31.64
N VAL A 111 -2.34 -8.36 -31.17
CA VAL A 111 -2.48 -7.14 -31.95
C VAL A 111 -2.28 -5.92 -31.06
N ALA A 112 -1.52 -4.95 -31.56
CA ALA A 112 -1.48 -3.62 -30.97
C ALA A 112 -2.59 -2.75 -31.59
N ASN A 113 -3.52 -2.26 -30.77
CA ASN A 113 -4.67 -1.48 -31.24
C ASN A 113 -4.67 -0.10 -30.58
N GLN A 114 -4.78 0.97 -31.39
CA GLN A 114 -4.75 2.35 -30.91
C GLN A 114 -6.00 2.70 -30.07
N MET A 115 -7.19 2.28 -30.49
CA MET A 115 -8.43 2.51 -29.72
C MET A 115 -8.38 1.88 -28.32
N LEU A 116 -7.76 0.69 -28.20
CA LEU A 116 -7.60 0.06 -26.89
C LEU A 116 -6.64 0.85 -26.00
N GLN A 117 -5.61 1.47 -26.57
CA GLN A 117 -4.70 2.37 -25.83
C GLN A 117 -5.44 3.62 -25.36
N ASP A 118 -6.19 4.25 -26.26
CA ASP A 118 -6.93 5.48 -25.97
C ASP A 118 -8.01 5.23 -24.90
N ALA A 119 -8.70 4.09 -24.97
CA ALA A 119 -9.70 3.70 -23.96
C ALA A 119 -9.09 3.41 -22.58
N ALA A 120 -7.89 2.79 -22.52
CA ALA A 120 -7.22 2.61 -21.24
C ALA A 120 -6.69 3.93 -20.67
N GLU A 121 -6.23 4.84 -21.54
CA GLU A 121 -5.79 6.20 -21.16
C GLU A 121 -6.96 6.97 -20.55
N TYR A 122 -8.08 7.09 -21.26
CA TYR A 122 -9.25 7.82 -20.77
C TYR A 122 -9.94 7.15 -19.58
N GLY A 123 -9.94 5.82 -19.52
CA GLY A 123 -10.43 5.10 -18.36
C GLY A 123 -9.44 5.02 -17.19
N HIS A 124 -8.31 5.75 -17.24
CA HIS A 124 -7.29 5.76 -16.17
C HIS A 124 -6.76 4.37 -15.75
N GLY A 125 -6.84 3.40 -16.65
CA GLY A 125 -6.31 2.05 -16.46
C GLY A 125 -4.98 1.86 -17.17
N LEU A 126 -4.70 0.62 -17.55
CA LEU A 126 -3.48 0.25 -18.27
C LEU A 126 -3.83 -0.57 -19.51
N TYR A 127 -3.09 -0.30 -20.58
CA TYR A 127 -3.11 -1.07 -21.81
C TYR A 127 -2.01 -2.13 -21.81
N TYR A 128 -2.37 -3.36 -22.14
CA TYR A 128 -1.45 -4.48 -22.26
C TYR A 128 -1.56 -5.14 -23.63
N THR A 129 -0.51 -5.87 -24.01
CA THR A 129 -0.53 -6.78 -25.15
C THR A 129 -0.12 -8.18 -24.72
N ALA A 130 -0.72 -9.20 -25.30
CA ALA A 130 -0.35 -10.60 -25.06
C ALA A 130 -0.44 -11.41 -26.35
N GLU A 131 0.55 -12.24 -26.67
CA GLU A 131 0.54 -13.04 -27.92
C GLU A 131 0.12 -14.50 -27.69
N ASN A 132 0.10 -14.95 -26.44
CA ASN A 132 -0.22 -16.34 -26.09
C ASN A 132 -0.90 -16.44 -24.72
N ALA A 133 -1.39 -17.64 -24.38
CA ALA A 133 -2.14 -17.88 -23.14
C ALA A 133 -1.32 -17.62 -21.86
N ASN A 134 0.01 -17.83 -21.88
CA ASN A 134 0.85 -17.58 -20.72
C ASN A 134 1.03 -16.08 -20.49
N GLU A 135 1.26 -15.31 -21.55
CA GLU A 135 1.32 -13.84 -21.50
C GLU A 135 -0.03 -13.26 -21.12
N LEU A 136 -1.14 -13.77 -21.66
CA LEU A 136 -2.49 -13.32 -21.30
C LEU A 136 -2.73 -13.52 -19.80
N LYS A 137 -2.34 -14.69 -19.25
CA LYS A 137 -2.40 -14.93 -17.81
C LYS A 137 -1.54 -13.93 -17.03
N HIS A 138 -0.33 -13.63 -17.50
CA HIS A 138 0.56 -12.68 -16.84
C HIS A 138 -0.01 -11.26 -16.82
N VAL A 139 -0.49 -10.75 -17.96
CA VAL A 139 -1.04 -9.38 -18.03
C VAL A 139 -2.36 -9.25 -17.27
N LEU A 140 -3.19 -10.30 -17.23
CA LEU A 140 -4.39 -10.31 -16.39
C LEU A 140 -4.03 -10.26 -14.89
N LEU A 141 -2.96 -10.95 -14.47
CA LEU A 141 -2.47 -10.85 -13.09
C LEU A 141 -1.92 -9.45 -12.79
N GLN A 142 -1.17 -8.83 -13.69
CA GLN A 142 -0.68 -7.45 -13.53
C GLN A 142 -1.83 -6.44 -13.46
N ALA A 143 -2.86 -6.59 -14.31
CA ALA A 143 -4.05 -5.74 -14.27
C ALA A 143 -4.80 -5.91 -12.94
N LEU A 144 -4.99 -7.14 -12.47
CA LEU A 144 -5.60 -7.40 -11.16
C LEU A 144 -4.77 -6.85 -10.00
N GLN A 145 -3.44 -6.84 -10.10
CA GLN A 145 -2.55 -6.22 -9.11
C GLN A 145 -2.66 -4.70 -9.09
N ASP A 146 -2.71 -4.04 -10.25
CA ASP A 146 -2.93 -2.60 -10.33
C ASP A 146 -4.34 -2.23 -9.80
N ILE A 147 -5.37 -3.00 -10.15
CA ILE A 147 -6.73 -2.86 -9.60
C ILE A 147 -6.71 -3.04 -8.08
N ALA A 148 -6.03 -4.07 -7.57
CA ALA A 148 -5.88 -4.29 -6.14
C ALA A 148 -5.11 -3.16 -5.47
N GLY A 149 -4.05 -2.63 -6.09
CA GLY A 149 -3.28 -1.48 -5.61
C GLY A 149 -4.12 -0.22 -5.51
N LYS A 150 -4.92 0.09 -6.54
CA LYS A 150 -5.85 1.23 -6.56
C LYS A 150 -6.99 1.06 -5.55
N SER A 151 -7.64 -0.11 -5.52
CA SER A 151 -8.71 -0.43 -4.57
C SER A 151 -8.21 -0.40 -3.12
N ALA A 152 -7.01 -0.92 -2.85
CA ALA A 152 -6.41 -0.89 -1.53
C ALA A 152 -5.84 0.49 -1.16
N ALA A 153 -5.56 1.38 -2.11
CA ALA A 153 -5.16 2.76 -1.84
C ALA A 153 -6.39 3.61 -1.47
N SER A 154 -7.55 3.25 -2.03
CA SER A 154 -8.86 3.73 -1.58
C SER A 154 -9.31 3.07 -0.27
N ALA A 155 -8.92 1.82 -0.01
CA ALA A 155 -9.22 1.13 1.23
C ALA A 155 -8.23 1.50 2.36
N SER A 156 -7.02 1.95 2.08
CA SER A 156 -6.04 2.37 3.10
C SER A 156 -6.45 3.66 3.81
N THR A 157 -7.33 4.47 3.22
CA THR A 157 -7.99 5.57 3.93
C THR A 157 -9.02 5.05 4.94
N VAL A 158 -9.65 3.89 4.69
CA VAL A 158 -10.75 3.28 5.49
C VAL A 158 -10.28 2.14 6.45
N ALA A 159 -9.24 1.39 6.11
CA ALA A 159 -8.77 0.18 6.78
C ALA A 159 -7.58 0.41 7.73
N ASN A 160 -7.49 1.61 8.32
CA ASN A 160 -6.52 1.92 9.37
C ASN A 160 -6.98 1.26 10.69
N THR A 161 -6.83 -0.05 10.80
CA THR A 161 -7.60 -0.87 11.76
C THR A 161 -6.85 -1.26 13.03
N VAL A 162 -5.73 -0.59 13.33
CA VAL A 162 -4.79 -1.12 14.31
C VAL A 162 -4.29 -0.02 15.24
N TYR A 163 -4.86 0.04 16.45
CA TYR A 163 -4.53 1.08 17.43
C TYR A 163 -4.31 0.59 18.85
N ALA A 164 -3.48 1.33 19.59
CA ALA A 164 -3.31 1.18 21.04
C ALA A 164 -3.64 2.49 21.74
N THR A 165 -4.43 2.44 22.81
CA THR A 165 -4.79 3.61 23.62
C THR A 165 -4.11 3.56 24.98
N VAL A 166 -3.15 4.45 25.24
CA VAL A 166 -2.49 4.53 26.55
C VAL A 166 -2.24 5.99 26.94
N GLY A 167 -2.55 6.34 28.18
CA GLY A 167 -2.27 7.68 28.71
C GLY A 167 -3.00 8.82 27.98
N GLY A 168 -4.14 8.52 27.34
CA GLY A 168 -4.87 9.49 26.52
C GLY A 168 -4.29 9.70 25.11
N LYS A 169 -3.35 8.87 24.67
CA LYS A 169 -2.84 8.86 23.29
C LYS A 169 -3.34 7.63 22.53
N VAL A 170 -3.50 7.77 21.22
CA VAL A 170 -3.82 6.70 20.27
C VAL A 170 -2.66 6.56 19.30
N TYR A 171 -2.09 5.37 19.22
CA TYR A 171 -1.06 5.02 18.24
C TYR A 171 -1.69 4.24 17.10
N LEU A 172 -1.38 4.57 15.85
CA LEU A 172 -2.02 4.03 14.67
C LEU A 172 -0.99 3.58 13.64
N GLY A 173 -0.99 2.29 13.31
CA GLY A 173 -0.30 1.76 12.14
C GLY A 173 -1.12 1.98 10.88
N ARG A 174 -0.46 2.34 9.79
CA ARG A 174 -1.06 2.48 8.46
C ARG A 174 -0.19 1.88 7.39
N PHE A 175 -0.78 1.65 6.24
CA PHE A 175 -0.08 1.25 5.03
C PHE A 175 -0.62 1.97 3.80
N ASN A 176 0.20 2.05 2.76
CA ASN A 176 -0.20 2.42 1.42
C ASN A 176 -0.01 1.22 0.52
N SER A 177 -1.09 0.68 -0.05
CA SER A 177 -1.01 -0.51 -0.92
C SER A 177 -0.41 -0.24 -2.30
N GLY A 178 -0.29 1.02 -2.71
CA GLY A 178 0.32 1.39 -3.99
C GLY A 178 1.82 1.11 -4.01
N ASP A 179 2.49 1.31 -2.88
CA ASP A 179 3.96 1.13 -2.75
C ASP A 179 4.39 0.27 -1.55
N TRP A 180 3.42 -0.21 -0.77
CA TRP A 180 3.58 -0.96 0.47
C TRP A 180 4.40 -0.22 1.54
N SER A 181 4.33 1.10 1.54
CA SER A 181 4.91 1.93 2.59
C SER A 181 4.05 1.92 3.84
N GLY A 182 4.69 1.97 5.01
CA GLY A 182 4.02 2.12 6.30
C GLY A 182 4.11 3.52 6.87
N GLN A 183 3.12 3.86 7.70
CA GLN A 183 3.19 5.00 8.61
C GLN A 183 2.84 4.56 10.02
N PHE A 184 3.42 5.25 11.00
CA PHE A 184 3.11 4.99 12.40
C PHE A 184 2.83 6.31 13.11
N LEU A 185 1.55 6.62 13.31
CA LEU A 185 1.10 7.92 13.77
C LEU A 185 0.70 7.88 15.24
N ALA A 186 0.88 8.98 15.95
CA ALA A 186 0.32 9.17 17.28
C ALA A 186 -0.64 10.34 17.31
N PHE A 187 -1.75 10.20 18.03
CA PHE A 187 -2.74 11.25 18.25
C PHE A 187 -3.02 11.36 19.74
N GLU A 188 -3.47 12.52 20.21
CA GLU A 188 -4.08 12.63 21.54
C GLU A 188 -5.59 12.42 21.44
N LEU A 189 -6.19 11.94 22.52
CA LEU A 189 -7.62 12.00 22.73
C LEU A 189 -7.98 13.30 23.43
N ASP A 190 -9.12 13.84 23.05
CA ASP A 190 -9.77 14.89 23.81
C ASP A 190 -10.30 14.32 25.12
N ASN A 191 -9.64 14.69 26.22
CA ASN A 191 -9.97 14.25 27.56
C ASN A 191 -10.59 15.36 28.41
N ASP A 192 -10.92 16.51 27.81
CA ASP A 192 -11.63 17.59 28.49
C ASP A 192 -13.12 17.26 28.56
N PRO A 193 -13.69 16.98 29.76
CA PRO A 193 -15.09 16.58 29.92
C PRO A 193 -16.09 17.68 29.51
N GLU A 194 -15.64 18.93 29.36
CA GLU A 194 -16.48 20.05 28.91
C GLU A 194 -16.42 20.28 27.39
N SER A 195 -15.52 19.58 26.68
CA SER A 195 -15.32 19.74 25.24
C SER A 195 -16.41 19.03 24.43
N PRO A 196 -16.95 19.66 23.35
CA PRO A 196 -17.89 19.00 22.43
C PRO A 196 -17.26 17.85 21.65
N THR A 197 -15.93 17.74 21.67
CA THR A 197 -15.17 16.67 21.00
C THR A 197 -14.58 15.66 21.97
N PHE A 198 -15.01 15.63 23.24
CA PHE A 198 -14.57 14.65 24.23
C PHE A 198 -14.60 13.21 23.67
N GLY A 199 -13.49 12.48 23.86
CA GLY A 199 -13.28 11.13 23.37
C GLY A 199 -12.88 11.02 21.89
N ARG A 200 -12.80 12.14 21.14
CA ARG A 200 -12.31 12.15 19.74
C ARG A 200 -10.81 12.38 19.67
N LEU A 201 -10.20 11.99 18.54
CA LEU A 201 -8.80 12.29 18.24
C LEU A 201 -8.60 13.80 18.05
N LYS A 202 -7.62 14.37 18.74
CA LYS A 202 -7.10 15.71 18.46
C LYS A 202 -6.21 15.65 17.23
N LYS A 203 -6.58 16.42 16.20
CA LYS A 203 -5.84 16.56 14.93
C LYS A 203 -5.14 17.92 14.84
N ASN A 204 -4.34 18.26 15.84
CA ASN A 204 -3.65 19.55 15.96
C ASN A 204 -2.12 19.42 16.07
N GLY A 205 -1.58 18.21 15.90
CA GLY A 205 -0.15 17.97 15.90
C GLY A 205 0.52 18.33 14.56
N PRO A 206 1.87 18.35 14.53
CA PRO A 206 2.65 18.76 13.36
C PRO A 206 2.80 17.67 12.28
N GLY A 207 2.34 16.44 12.55
CA GLY A 207 2.43 15.31 11.62
C GLY A 207 1.24 15.20 10.67
N PRO A 208 1.27 14.18 9.78
CA PRO A 208 0.17 13.91 8.85
C PRO A 208 -1.18 13.77 9.55
N ASP A 209 -2.25 14.28 8.92
CA ASP A 209 -3.62 14.30 9.47
C ASP A 209 -3.77 14.94 10.86
N GLY A 210 -2.82 15.80 11.25
CA GLY A 210 -2.78 16.41 12.57
C GLY A 210 -2.27 15.49 13.67
N SER A 211 -1.51 14.43 13.32
CA SER A 211 -0.85 13.56 14.29
C SER A 211 0.24 14.32 15.06
N LEU A 212 0.54 13.88 16.28
CA LEU A 212 1.67 14.39 17.07
C LEU A 212 3.01 14.13 16.38
N TRP A 213 3.15 12.96 15.77
CA TRP A 213 4.35 12.53 15.06
C TRP A 213 4.05 11.37 14.11
N ASP A 214 5.00 11.12 13.20
CA ASP A 214 5.05 9.94 12.32
C ASP A 214 6.39 9.20 12.53
N GLY A 215 6.32 8.00 13.11
CA GLY A 215 7.48 7.15 13.38
C GLY A 215 8.22 6.71 12.12
N GLY A 216 7.51 6.55 11.00
CA GLY A 216 8.13 6.20 9.71
C GLY A 216 9.06 7.29 9.17
N LYS A 217 8.86 8.55 9.60
CA LYS A 217 9.74 9.69 9.29
C LYS A 217 10.84 9.92 10.35
N LYS A 218 10.82 9.15 11.44
CA LYS A 218 11.75 9.27 12.58
C LYS A 218 12.67 8.06 12.73
N ILE A 219 12.76 7.24 11.70
CA ILE A 219 13.77 6.19 11.59
C ILE A 219 15.15 6.85 11.38
N PRO A 220 16.15 6.58 12.25
CA PRO A 220 17.50 7.11 12.10
C PRO A 220 18.19 6.65 10.80
N PRO A 221 19.24 7.35 10.36
CA PRO A 221 20.12 6.84 9.30
C PRO A 221 20.65 5.44 9.63
N ALA A 222 20.84 4.60 8.62
CA ALA A 222 21.17 3.18 8.75
C ALA A 222 22.34 2.88 9.71
N ASP A 223 23.36 3.75 9.74
CA ASP A 223 24.52 3.61 10.62
C ASP A 223 24.23 3.88 12.09
N ASN A 224 23.24 4.72 12.39
CA ASN A 224 22.83 5.07 13.75
C ASN A 224 21.73 4.14 14.29
N ARG A 225 21.11 3.31 13.45
CA ARG A 225 20.04 2.40 13.87
C ARG A 225 20.56 1.25 14.72
N VAL A 226 19.89 1.03 15.85
CA VAL A 226 20.08 -0.16 16.69
C VAL A 226 19.13 -1.25 16.18
N ILE A 227 19.68 -2.19 15.41
CA ILE A 227 18.90 -3.31 14.85
C ILE A 227 19.51 -4.60 15.39
N LEU A 228 18.68 -5.41 16.03
CA LEU A 228 19.06 -6.68 16.63
C LEU A 228 18.59 -7.84 15.74
N SER A 229 19.29 -8.94 15.82
CA SER A 229 18.91 -10.23 15.23
C SER A 229 19.29 -11.34 16.21
N TYR A 230 19.07 -12.59 15.84
CA TYR A 230 19.38 -13.76 16.63
C TYR A 230 20.31 -14.70 15.86
N ASP A 231 21.37 -15.14 16.53
CA ASP A 231 22.25 -16.18 15.99
C ASP A 231 21.79 -17.55 16.50
N PRO A 232 21.28 -18.43 15.61
CA PRO A 232 20.81 -19.75 16.00
C PRO A 232 21.93 -20.70 16.45
N GLU A 233 23.19 -20.45 16.07
CA GLU A 233 24.32 -21.31 16.44
C GLU A 233 24.76 -21.05 17.88
N THR A 234 24.99 -19.79 18.22
CA THR A 234 25.39 -19.39 19.59
C THR A 234 24.21 -19.22 20.55
N ARG A 235 22.99 -19.15 20.03
CA ARG A 235 21.72 -18.90 20.76
C ARG A 235 21.73 -17.57 21.51
N GLN A 236 22.28 -16.54 20.87
CA GLN A 236 22.40 -15.20 21.44
C GLN A 236 21.79 -14.13 20.52
N GLY A 237 21.36 -13.03 21.12
CA GLY A 237 21.03 -11.82 20.37
C GLY A 237 22.32 -11.18 19.85
N ILE A 238 22.31 -10.82 18.57
CA ILE A 238 23.45 -10.20 17.87
C ILE A 238 23.01 -8.89 17.21
N PRO A 239 23.91 -7.93 16.97
CA PRO A 239 23.62 -6.82 16.07
C PRO A 239 23.33 -7.33 14.66
N PHE A 240 22.33 -6.78 13.98
CA PHE A 240 22.06 -7.06 12.56
C PHE A 240 23.05 -6.29 11.68
N ARG A 241 24.32 -6.69 11.73
CA ARG A 241 25.45 -6.13 10.97
C ARG A 241 26.17 -7.27 10.27
N TRP A 242 26.71 -7.01 9.08
CA TRP A 242 27.34 -8.05 8.26
C TRP A 242 28.37 -8.87 9.03
N ASP A 243 29.31 -8.20 9.72
CA ASP A 243 30.36 -8.88 10.49
C ASP A 243 29.85 -9.70 11.68
N ASN A 244 28.63 -9.44 12.16
CA ASN A 244 28.02 -10.16 13.28
C ASN A 244 27.16 -11.35 12.85
N LEU A 245 26.81 -11.47 11.57
CA LEU A 245 26.07 -12.62 11.06
C LEU A 245 26.97 -13.84 10.91
N ASN A 246 26.41 -15.02 11.18
CA ASN A 246 27.09 -16.28 10.90
C ASN A 246 27.13 -16.56 9.38
N ASP A 247 27.94 -17.54 8.96
CA ASP A 247 28.19 -17.81 7.54
C ASP A 247 26.92 -18.26 6.79
N ALA A 248 26.01 -18.99 7.47
CA ALA A 248 24.75 -19.40 6.89
C ALA A 248 23.83 -18.19 6.60
N GLN A 249 23.70 -17.27 7.55
CA GLN A 249 22.93 -16.04 7.39
C GLN A 249 23.51 -15.14 6.28
N LYS A 250 24.84 -15.02 6.20
CA LYS A 250 25.53 -14.31 5.12
C LYS A 250 25.25 -14.94 3.76
N GLY A 251 25.33 -16.27 3.66
CA GLY A 251 25.03 -16.99 2.43
C GLY A 251 23.59 -16.79 1.95
N LEU A 252 22.63 -16.75 2.88
CA LEU A 252 21.22 -16.56 2.58
C LEU A 252 20.87 -15.13 2.13
N LEU A 253 21.49 -14.12 2.76
CA LEU A 253 21.36 -12.71 2.31
C LEU A 253 22.10 -12.46 1.00
N GLY A 254 23.23 -13.13 0.78
CA GLY A 254 24.04 -13.06 -0.44
C GLY A 254 25.16 -12.02 -0.39
N ASN A 255 24.90 -10.81 0.10
CA ASN A 255 25.94 -9.77 0.23
C ASN A 255 25.60 -8.70 1.29
N GLU A 256 26.61 -7.90 1.63
CA GLU A 256 26.52 -6.81 2.61
C GLU A 256 25.64 -5.63 2.14
N ASP A 257 25.60 -5.34 0.84
CA ASP A 257 24.77 -4.26 0.29
C ASP A 257 23.27 -4.51 0.57
N ILE A 258 22.81 -5.76 0.44
CA ILE A 258 21.43 -6.17 0.78
C ILE A 258 21.16 -5.93 2.26
N LEU A 259 22.08 -6.32 3.14
CA LEU A 259 21.93 -6.06 4.57
C LEU A 259 21.84 -4.56 4.85
N ASN A 260 22.72 -3.75 4.26
CA ASN A 260 22.72 -2.30 4.45
C ASN A 260 21.44 -1.66 3.92
N TYR A 261 20.91 -2.14 2.80
CA TYR A 261 19.60 -1.72 2.29
C TYR A 261 18.47 -1.98 3.30
N LEU A 262 18.41 -3.19 3.87
CA LEU A 262 17.42 -3.56 4.90
C LEU A 262 17.56 -2.71 6.17
N ARG A 263 18.79 -2.33 6.51
CA ARG A 263 19.06 -1.38 7.60
C ARG A 263 18.63 0.05 7.25
N GLY A 264 18.33 0.36 6.00
CA GLY A 264 17.82 1.66 5.54
C GLY A 264 18.81 2.48 4.72
N ASP A 265 19.93 1.90 4.26
CA ASP A 265 20.77 2.54 3.26
C ASP A 265 20.03 2.59 1.91
N ARG A 266 20.03 3.77 1.29
CA ARG A 266 19.35 4.04 0.02
C ARG A 266 20.34 4.21 -1.13
N SER A 267 21.65 4.15 -0.87
CA SER A 267 22.70 4.41 -1.86
C SER A 267 22.65 3.50 -3.09
N LYS A 268 22.08 2.30 -2.96
CA LYS A 268 21.95 1.29 -4.02
C LYS A 268 20.53 1.19 -4.63
N GLU A 269 19.65 2.12 -4.30
CA GLU A 269 18.32 2.23 -4.92
C GLU A 269 18.42 2.69 -6.39
N GLN A 270 17.48 2.27 -7.24
CA GLN A 270 17.45 2.58 -8.68
C GLN A 270 17.48 4.09 -8.97
N GLN A 271 16.74 4.89 -8.19
CA GLN A 271 16.77 6.36 -8.27
C GLN A 271 18.17 6.96 -8.04
N ASN A 272 19.07 6.21 -7.37
CA ASN A 272 20.45 6.60 -7.10
C ASN A 272 21.45 5.90 -8.03
N GLY A 273 20.97 5.23 -9.08
CA GLY A 273 21.80 4.51 -10.05
C GLY A 273 22.22 3.10 -9.60
N GLY A 274 21.58 2.55 -8.57
CA GLY A 274 21.78 1.17 -8.12
C GLY A 274 20.78 0.18 -8.72
N SER A 275 20.76 -1.04 -8.17
CA SER A 275 19.93 -2.15 -8.64
C SER A 275 18.78 -2.52 -7.71
N PHE A 276 18.66 -1.88 -6.54
CA PHE A 276 17.63 -2.20 -5.55
C PHE A 276 16.37 -1.36 -5.74
N ARG A 277 15.24 -1.91 -5.33
CA ARG A 277 13.92 -1.26 -5.33
C ARG A 277 13.94 0.12 -4.65
N ASP A 278 13.33 1.10 -5.30
CA ASP A 278 13.09 2.41 -4.70
C ASP A 278 12.02 2.33 -3.61
N ARG A 279 12.25 3.00 -2.47
CA ARG A 279 11.32 3.04 -1.33
C ARG A 279 10.79 4.45 -1.08
N SER A 280 9.50 4.64 -0.89
CA SER A 280 8.97 5.95 -0.47
C SER A 280 9.24 6.24 1.02
N THR A 281 9.25 5.20 1.86
CA THR A 281 9.56 5.25 3.31
C THR A 281 10.49 4.11 3.70
N LEU A 282 11.19 4.25 4.83
CA LEU A 282 11.98 3.15 5.39
C LEU A 282 11.12 2.13 6.14
N LEU A 283 10.02 2.59 6.74
CA LEU A 283 9.06 1.74 7.44
C LEU A 283 8.17 1.02 6.43
N GLY A 284 8.13 -0.31 6.51
CA GLY A 284 7.20 -1.13 5.75
C GLY A 284 5.77 -1.04 6.26
N ASP A 285 4.81 -1.51 5.47
CA ASP A 285 3.40 -1.51 5.83
C ASP A 285 3.10 -2.20 7.17
N ILE A 286 2.17 -1.61 7.92
CA ILE A 286 1.64 -2.14 9.19
C ILE A 286 0.18 -2.50 8.97
N ILE A 287 -0.11 -3.79 8.78
CA ILE A 287 -1.45 -4.27 8.40
C ILE A 287 -2.16 -4.97 9.57
N HIS A 288 -1.60 -6.06 10.10
CA HIS A 288 -2.26 -6.86 11.14
C HIS A 288 -1.59 -6.76 12.52
N ALA A 289 -0.82 -5.69 12.78
CA ALA A 289 0.07 -5.60 13.94
C ALA A 289 -0.34 -4.57 14.99
N SER A 290 -1.24 -4.94 15.91
CA SER A 290 -1.62 -4.08 17.06
C SER A 290 -0.41 -3.70 17.91
N PRO A 291 -0.07 -2.41 18.03
CA PRO A 291 1.13 -2.02 18.75
C PRO A 291 1.05 -2.37 20.24
N ALA A 292 2.14 -2.90 20.79
CA ALA A 292 2.28 -3.17 22.21
C ALA A 292 2.95 -1.99 22.92
N TYR A 293 2.25 -1.37 23.86
CA TYR A 293 2.82 -0.31 24.69
C TYR A 293 3.53 -0.87 25.92
N VAL A 294 4.74 -0.36 26.18
CA VAL A 294 5.60 -0.75 27.29
C VAL A 294 6.05 0.50 28.03
N GLY A 295 5.35 0.82 29.12
CA GLY A 295 5.61 2.00 29.96
C GLY A 295 6.01 1.66 31.39
N LYS A 296 5.50 2.39 32.38
CA LYS A 296 5.61 1.99 33.79
C LYS A 296 4.89 0.64 33.99
N PRO A 297 5.51 -0.36 34.67
CA PRO A 297 4.84 -1.60 35.05
C PRO A 297 3.56 -1.38 35.88
N ASP A 298 2.48 -2.06 35.51
CA ASP A 298 1.16 -1.94 36.15
C ASP A 298 0.35 -3.25 36.19
N ALA A 299 1.00 -4.41 36.02
CA ALA A 299 0.35 -5.74 35.98
C ALA A 299 -0.38 -6.14 37.28
N GLY A 300 -0.27 -5.35 38.35
CA GLY A 300 -1.12 -5.47 39.53
C GLY A 300 -0.74 -6.58 40.52
N TYR A 301 0.40 -7.25 40.35
CA TYR A 301 0.84 -8.27 41.32
C TYR A 301 1.05 -7.67 42.71
N THR A 302 0.63 -8.41 43.75
CA THR A 302 0.66 -7.93 45.13
C THR A 302 2.01 -8.13 45.83
N ASP A 303 2.90 -8.93 45.25
CA ASP A 303 4.22 -9.27 45.79
C ASP A 303 5.10 -8.05 46.05
N GLU A 304 5.86 -8.08 47.16
CA GLU A 304 6.78 -6.99 47.51
C GLU A 304 7.90 -6.82 46.48
N SER A 305 8.40 -7.94 45.92
CA SER A 305 9.40 -7.92 44.85
C SER A 305 8.87 -7.26 43.57
N TYR A 306 7.58 -7.42 43.26
CA TYR A 306 6.95 -6.74 42.12
C TYR A 306 6.76 -5.26 42.39
N LYS A 307 6.31 -4.88 43.60
CA LYS A 307 6.23 -3.46 43.99
C LYS A 307 7.59 -2.77 43.88
N ALA A 308 8.68 -3.45 44.28
CA ALA A 308 10.04 -2.95 44.10
C ALA A 308 10.40 -2.79 42.62
N PHE A 309 10.02 -3.74 41.76
CA PHE A 309 10.19 -3.64 40.30
C PHE A 309 9.44 -2.44 39.69
N VAL A 310 8.16 -2.26 40.06
CA VAL A 310 7.35 -1.11 39.63
C VAL A 310 8.01 0.21 40.03
N GLN A 311 8.50 0.33 41.28
CA GLN A 311 9.19 1.53 41.74
C GLN A 311 10.50 1.78 40.99
N ALA A 312 11.28 0.73 40.73
CA ALA A 312 12.54 0.82 39.99
C ALA A 312 12.33 1.21 38.51
N LYS A 313 11.18 0.87 37.92
CA LYS A 313 10.85 1.14 36.51
C LYS A 313 9.81 2.25 36.32
N ARG A 314 9.49 3.01 37.38
CA ARG A 314 8.46 4.07 37.34
C ARG A 314 8.75 5.18 36.30
N HIS A 315 10.03 5.40 36.00
CA HIS A 315 10.54 6.39 35.05
C HIS A 315 11.16 5.73 33.80
N ARG A 316 10.81 4.47 33.51
CA ARG A 316 11.23 3.83 32.27
C ARG A 316 10.66 4.61 31.10
N THR A 317 11.50 4.90 30.11
CA THR A 317 11.08 5.39 28.80
C THR A 317 9.99 4.50 28.23
N SER A 318 8.83 5.08 27.93
CA SER A 318 7.76 4.37 27.25
C SER A 318 8.18 4.02 25.83
N VAL A 319 7.93 2.78 25.42
CA VAL A 319 8.20 2.29 24.07
C VAL A 319 6.92 1.67 23.52
N ILE A 320 6.59 1.94 22.26
CA ILE A 320 5.54 1.23 21.53
C ILE A 320 6.21 0.31 20.52
N TYR A 321 5.91 -0.98 20.60
CA TYR A 321 6.40 -1.99 19.69
C TYR A 321 5.36 -2.29 18.62
N THR A 322 5.76 -2.33 17.36
CA THR A 322 4.88 -2.71 16.25
C THR A 322 5.66 -3.50 15.22
N SER A 323 5.01 -4.49 14.63
CA SER A 323 5.56 -5.26 13.52
C SER A 323 5.32 -4.53 12.20
N ALA A 324 6.26 -4.64 11.27
CA ALA A 324 6.15 -4.09 9.92
C ALA A 324 6.68 -5.07 8.87
N ASN A 325 6.12 -4.99 7.66
CA ASN A 325 6.45 -5.88 6.55
C ASN A 325 7.75 -5.52 5.81
N ASP A 326 8.54 -4.60 6.35
CA ASP A 326 9.96 -4.42 6.00
C ASP A 326 10.88 -5.49 6.66
N GLY A 327 10.28 -6.46 7.36
CA GLY A 327 10.99 -7.57 7.97
C GLY A 327 11.39 -7.33 9.43
N MET A 328 10.86 -6.27 10.06
CA MET A 328 11.27 -5.87 11.39
C MET A 328 10.09 -5.70 12.36
N LEU A 329 10.37 -6.03 13.61
CA LEU A 329 9.65 -5.48 14.76
C LEU A 329 10.35 -4.19 15.19
N HIS A 330 9.62 -3.08 15.22
CA HIS A 330 10.14 -1.77 15.61
C HIS A 330 9.72 -1.41 17.03
N GLY A 331 10.57 -0.67 17.75
CA GLY A 331 10.27 -0.06 19.04
C GLY A 331 10.43 1.46 18.96
N PHE A 332 9.33 2.20 18.99
CA PHE A 332 9.30 3.66 18.92
C PHE A 332 9.14 4.29 20.31
N HIS A 333 9.75 5.44 20.55
CA HIS A 333 9.58 6.19 21.78
C HIS A 333 8.12 6.67 21.94
N GLY A 334 7.50 6.42 23.09
CA GLY A 334 6.12 6.75 23.45
C GLY A 334 5.67 8.18 23.12
N ASP A 335 6.51 9.14 23.49
CA ASP A 335 6.20 10.56 23.34
C ASP A 335 6.70 11.20 22.05
N THR A 336 7.88 10.82 21.57
CA THR A 336 8.52 11.49 20.43
C THR A 336 8.33 10.74 19.12
N GLY A 337 8.06 9.43 19.14
CA GLY A 337 7.99 8.60 17.94
C GLY A 337 9.35 8.25 17.35
N ASP A 338 10.47 8.58 18.00
CA ASP A 338 11.80 8.23 17.50
C ASP A 338 12.01 6.72 17.60
N GLU A 339 12.52 6.09 16.55
CA GLU A 339 12.84 4.67 16.59
C GLU A 339 14.02 4.43 17.54
N LEU A 340 13.80 3.62 18.58
CA LEU A 340 14.80 3.30 19.60
C LEU A 340 15.53 2.00 19.29
N LEU A 341 14.81 1.03 18.70
CA LEU A 341 15.38 -0.26 18.30
C LEU A 341 14.50 -0.92 17.24
N ALA A 342 15.08 -1.84 16.48
CA ALA A 342 14.36 -2.80 15.66
C ALA A 342 14.92 -4.22 15.87
N TYR A 343 14.12 -5.24 15.54
CA TYR A 343 14.49 -6.64 15.61
C TYR A 343 14.13 -7.36 14.33
N VAL A 344 15.09 -8.06 13.73
CA VAL A 344 14.93 -8.92 12.56
C VAL A 344 14.89 -10.39 13.02
N PRO A 345 13.76 -11.09 12.89
CA PRO A 345 13.68 -12.51 13.23
C PRO A 345 14.58 -13.38 12.35
N ASN A 346 15.31 -14.32 12.96
CA ASN A 346 16.13 -15.29 12.21
C ASN A 346 15.31 -16.13 11.21
N ALA A 347 14.01 -16.29 11.44
CA ALA A 347 13.12 -17.03 10.55
C ALA A 347 13.08 -16.43 9.12
N LEU A 348 13.29 -15.12 8.96
CA LEU A 348 13.22 -14.42 7.68
C LEU A 348 14.50 -14.51 6.82
N PHE A 349 15.57 -15.08 7.37
CA PHE A 349 16.76 -15.41 6.59
C PHE A 349 16.56 -16.69 5.76
N ARG A 350 15.61 -17.54 6.13
CA ARG A 350 15.57 -18.94 5.67
C ARG A 350 15.22 -19.06 4.19
N ASP A 351 15.84 -20.05 3.57
CA ASP A 351 15.39 -20.66 2.32
C ASP A 351 14.44 -21.80 2.69
N ASN A 352 13.13 -21.61 2.58
CA ASN A 352 12.22 -22.75 2.71
C ASN A 352 12.20 -23.47 1.35
N ILE A 353 13.08 -24.45 1.21
CA ILE A 353 13.20 -25.30 0.01
C ILE A 353 11.86 -25.99 -0.35
N ASP A 354 10.93 -26.09 0.61
CA ASP A 354 9.61 -26.72 0.44
C ASP A 354 8.48 -25.69 0.20
N ASP A 355 8.77 -24.39 0.23
CA ASP A 355 7.80 -23.30 0.07
C ASP A 355 8.46 -22.12 -0.66
N ASP A 356 8.42 -22.17 -2.00
CA ASP A 356 8.91 -21.13 -2.91
C ASP A 356 8.27 -19.74 -2.60
N ASP A 357 7.20 -19.71 -1.80
CA ASP A 357 6.48 -18.50 -1.40
C ASP A 357 6.85 -17.93 -0.02
N ALA A 358 7.76 -18.57 0.71
CA ALA A 358 8.18 -18.04 2.00
C ALA A 358 8.93 -16.69 1.84
N PRO A 359 8.61 -15.68 2.67
CA PRO A 359 9.21 -14.34 2.57
C PRO A 359 10.70 -14.39 2.96
N GLN A 360 11.56 -13.95 2.04
CA GLN A 360 13.01 -13.83 2.27
C GLN A 360 13.41 -12.37 2.30
N LEU A 361 14.24 -11.97 3.27
CA LEU A 361 14.66 -10.57 3.42
C LEU A 361 15.26 -9.97 2.13
N LYS A 362 16.03 -10.77 1.36
CA LYS A 362 16.64 -10.31 0.11
C LYS A 362 15.62 -9.89 -0.96
N GLN A 363 14.41 -10.44 -0.93
CA GLN A 363 13.35 -10.10 -1.89
C GLN A 363 12.88 -8.65 -1.72
N LEU A 364 13.03 -8.04 -0.53
CA LEU A 364 12.70 -6.62 -0.31
C LEU A 364 13.55 -5.67 -1.15
N THR A 365 14.68 -6.14 -1.68
CA THR A 365 15.55 -5.37 -2.58
C THR A 365 15.14 -5.45 -4.05
N ASP A 366 14.23 -6.35 -4.42
CA ASP A 366 13.88 -6.62 -5.82
C ASP A 366 13.05 -5.46 -6.41
N PRO A 367 13.49 -4.81 -7.50
CA PRO A 367 12.68 -3.79 -8.18
C PRO A 367 11.27 -4.25 -8.58
N ASN A 368 11.08 -5.54 -8.86
CA ASN A 368 9.78 -6.14 -9.20
C ASN A 368 9.10 -6.79 -7.98
N TYR A 369 9.47 -6.36 -6.77
CA TYR A 369 8.97 -6.91 -5.51
C TYR A 369 7.45 -7.08 -5.54
N GLN A 370 7.05 -8.33 -5.33
CA GLN A 370 5.68 -8.71 -5.06
C GLN A 370 5.49 -8.68 -3.55
N HIS A 371 4.44 -8.01 -3.08
CA HIS A 371 4.21 -7.89 -1.65
C HIS A 371 4.07 -9.25 -0.98
N ARG A 372 4.74 -9.39 0.16
CA ARG A 372 4.70 -10.56 1.03
C ARG A 372 4.63 -10.08 2.46
N TYR A 373 3.96 -10.85 3.30
CA TYR A 373 3.91 -10.60 4.74
C TYR A 373 5.18 -11.13 5.40
N TYR A 374 5.92 -10.27 6.10
CA TYR A 374 7.17 -10.63 6.79
C TYR A 374 6.93 -10.75 8.30
N VAL A 375 7.10 -9.65 9.03
CA VAL A 375 6.74 -9.57 10.45
C VAL A 375 5.36 -8.96 10.50
N ASP A 376 4.35 -9.82 10.52
CA ASP A 376 2.96 -9.41 10.56
C ASP A 376 2.25 -10.10 11.72
N GLY A 377 1.45 -9.31 12.44
CA GLY A 377 0.80 -9.76 13.67
C GLY A 377 1.18 -8.92 14.90
N PRO A 378 0.31 -8.93 15.93
CA PRO A 378 0.43 -8.07 17.09
C PRO A 378 1.52 -8.58 18.05
N PRO A 379 2.55 -7.78 18.39
CA PRO A 379 3.41 -8.12 19.50
C PRO A 379 2.63 -8.07 20.82
N THR A 380 3.05 -8.85 21.81
CA THR A 380 2.44 -8.81 23.16
C THR A 380 3.50 -8.57 24.22
N ALA A 381 3.25 -7.59 25.09
CA ALA A 381 4.12 -7.29 26.23
C ALA A 381 3.49 -7.72 27.55
N MET A 382 4.27 -8.32 28.44
CA MET A 382 3.84 -8.69 29.79
C MET A 382 4.99 -8.65 30.80
N ASP A 383 4.68 -8.43 32.07
CA ASP A 383 5.66 -8.63 33.14
C ASP A 383 5.67 -10.09 33.60
N ALA A 384 6.87 -10.67 33.65
CA ALA A 384 7.12 -12.05 34.06
C ALA A 384 8.27 -12.13 35.07
N TYR A 385 8.16 -13.07 36.01
CA TYR A 385 9.23 -13.38 36.95
C TYR A 385 10.15 -14.46 36.37
N LEU A 386 11.35 -14.08 35.94
CA LEU A 386 12.29 -14.93 35.22
C LEU A 386 13.69 -14.82 35.82
N LYS A 387 14.31 -15.99 36.07
CA LYS A 387 15.66 -16.08 36.66
C LYS A 387 15.78 -15.24 37.94
N ASP A 388 14.82 -15.45 38.85
CA ASP A 388 14.71 -14.76 40.15
C ASP A 388 14.57 -13.23 40.09
N GLN A 389 14.09 -12.70 38.96
CA GLN A 389 13.88 -11.26 38.78
C GLN A 389 12.64 -10.96 37.94
N TRP A 390 11.92 -9.90 38.30
CA TRP A 390 10.86 -9.34 37.45
C TRP A 390 11.44 -8.70 36.20
N ARG A 391 10.84 -9.00 35.05
CA ARG A 391 11.21 -8.47 33.74
C ARG A 391 9.94 -8.20 32.93
N THR A 392 9.97 -7.19 32.07
CA THR A 392 8.99 -7.07 30.99
C THR A 392 9.50 -7.86 29.80
N VAL A 393 8.66 -8.76 29.29
CA VAL A 393 8.91 -9.61 28.13
C VAL A 393 8.01 -9.15 27.00
N LEU A 394 8.56 -9.17 25.78
CA LEU A 394 7.84 -8.97 24.53
C LEU A 394 7.89 -10.29 23.76
N ILE A 395 6.75 -10.72 23.23
CA ILE A 395 6.58 -11.96 22.45
C ILE A 395 6.04 -11.59 21.08
#